data_AF-A0A3M4A5M6-F1
#
_entry.id   AF-A0A3M4A5M6-F1
#
_cell.length_a   1.000
_cell.length_b   1.000
_cell.length_c   1.000
_cell.angle_alpha   90.00
_cell.angle_beta   90.00
_cell.angle_gamma   90.00
#
_symmetry.space_group_name_H-M   'P 1'
#
loop_
_entity.id
_entity.type
_entity.pdbx_description
1 polymer ?
#
loop_
_entity_poly.entity_id
_entity_poly.type
_entity_poly.pdbx_seq_one_letter_code
_entity_poly.pdbx_strand_id
1 'polypeptide(L)'
;MGVILNKVRTEESMEVFAARLKEHSPLLRNGDFRMLGCIPYRAELNAPRTRDVAELLGAQVLNAGDYDQRRMSRIIICARTVLNTVPLLKPGVLVVTPGDRDDIILAVSLAAINGVPLAGSRRG
;
A
#
# COMPACT_ATOMS: atom_id res chain seq x y z
N MET A 1 -6.38 -26.90 -18.42
CA MET A 1 -6.13 -26.09 -17.19
C MET A 1 -6.58 -24.65 -17.44
N GLY A 2 -6.71 -23.81 -16.41
CA GLY A 2 -7.14 -22.42 -16.60
C GLY A 2 -6.27 -21.42 -15.86
N VAL A 3 -6.19 -20.18 -16.36
CA VAL A 3 -5.36 -19.10 -15.78
C VAL A 3 -6.18 -17.87 -15.44
N ILE A 4 -5.84 -17.22 -14.32
CA ILE A 4 -6.30 -15.88 -13.95
C ILE A 4 -5.08 -14.96 -13.97
N LEU A 5 -5.19 -13.85 -14.69
CA LEU A 5 -4.14 -12.84 -14.73
C LEU A 5 -4.46 -11.75 -13.72
N ASN A 6 -3.66 -11.69 -12.66
CA ASN A 6 -3.82 -10.68 -11.63
C ASN A 6 -2.91 -9.47 -11.91
N LYS A 7 -3.27 -8.30 -11.37
CA LYS A 7 -2.49 -7.05 -11.44
C LYS A 7 -2.27 -6.55 -12.87
N VAL A 8 -3.25 -6.75 -13.75
CA VAL A 8 -3.18 -6.26 -15.13
C VAL A 8 -3.16 -4.74 -15.15
N ARG A 9 -2.10 -4.15 -15.70
CA ARG A 9 -1.96 -2.71 -15.93
C ARG A 9 -2.18 -2.45 -17.41
N THR A 10 -3.31 -1.85 -17.76
CA THR A 10 -3.64 -1.48 -19.15
C THR A 10 -4.64 -0.33 -19.11
N GLU A 11 -4.61 0.50 -20.15
CA GLU A 11 -5.61 1.54 -20.39
C GLU A 11 -6.81 1.00 -21.20
N GLU A 12 -6.67 -0.21 -21.75
CA GLU A 12 -7.70 -0.92 -22.49
C GLU A 12 -8.72 -1.60 -21.56
N SER A 13 -9.88 -2.00 -22.09
CA SER A 13 -10.79 -2.87 -21.36
C SER A 13 -10.17 -4.25 -21.13
N MET A 14 -10.62 -4.96 -20.08
CA MET A 14 -10.09 -6.29 -19.76
C MET A 14 -10.40 -7.31 -20.87
N GLU A 15 -11.50 -7.13 -21.60
CA GLU A 15 -11.90 -7.97 -22.73
C GLU A 15 -10.93 -7.83 -23.91
N VAL A 16 -10.57 -6.58 -24.25
CA VAL A 16 -9.59 -6.28 -25.33
C VAL A 16 -8.21 -6.82 -24.95
N PHE A 17 -7.78 -6.55 -23.72
CA PHE A 17 -6.52 -7.08 -23.21
C PHE A 17 -6.48 -8.61 -23.26
N ALA A 18 -7.57 -9.28 -22.83
CA ALA A 18 -7.69 -10.73 -22.86
C ALA A 18 -7.63 -11.30 -24.29
N ALA A 19 -8.27 -10.65 -25.26
CA ALA A 19 -8.24 -11.06 -26.66
C ALA A 19 -6.81 -10.94 -27.23
N ARG A 20 -6.15 -9.80 -27.02
CA ARG A 20 -4.78 -9.55 -27.45
C ARG A 20 -3.79 -10.54 -26.82
N LEU A 21 -3.95 -10.86 -25.54
CA LEU A 21 -3.06 -11.83 -24.89
C LEU A 21 -3.24 -13.25 -25.45
N LYS A 22 -4.48 -13.65 -25.77
CA LYS A 22 -4.74 -14.92 -26.49
C LYS A 22 -4.09 -14.93 -27.87
N GLU A 23 -4.12 -13.80 -28.57
CA GLU A 23 -3.51 -13.70 -29.90
C GLU A 23 -1.99 -13.86 -29.86
N HIS A 24 -1.32 -13.29 -28.85
CA HIS A 24 0.15 -13.29 -28.77
C HIS A 24 0.75 -14.39 -27.88
N SER A 25 -0.05 -15.18 -27.18
CA SER A 25 0.44 -16.25 -26.31
C SER A 25 0.17 -17.64 -26.91
N PRO A 26 1.22 -18.38 -27.34
CA PRO A 26 1.06 -19.74 -27.86
C PRO A 26 0.36 -20.68 -26.86
N LEU A 27 0.60 -20.48 -25.57
CA LEU A 27 0.00 -21.25 -24.47
C LEU A 27 -1.51 -21.09 -24.38
N LEU A 28 -2.05 -19.92 -24.75
CA LEU A 28 -3.49 -19.62 -24.67
C LEU A 28 -4.23 -19.89 -25.97
N ARG A 29 -3.51 -20.12 -27.08
CA ARG A 29 -4.08 -20.44 -28.40
C ARG A 29 -4.54 -21.88 -28.52
N ASN A 30 -3.77 -22.82 -27.98
CA ASN A 30 -3.95 -24.25 -28.24
C ASN A 30 -5.11 -24.88 -27.44
N GLY A 31 -5.84 -24.11 -26.63
CA GLY A 31 -6.98 -24.60 -25.84
C GLY A 31 -6.60 -25.35 -24.56
N ASP A 32 -5.35 -25.77 -24.42
CA ASP A 32 -4.82 -26.45 -23.22
C ASP A 32 -4.88 -25.58 -21.95
N PHE A 33 -4.73 -24.26 -22.14
CA PHE A 33 -4.88 -23.24 -21.10
C PHE A 33 -5.98 -22.23 -21.46
N ARG A 34 -7.11 -22.32 -20.75
CA ARG A 34 -8.22 -21.36 -20.89
C ARG A 34 -7.97 -20.15 -19.98
N MET A 35 -8.01 -18.95 -20.55
CA MET A 35 -8.10 -17.74 -19.73
C MET A 35 -9.46 -17.69 -19.03
N LEU A 36 -9.45 -17.70 -17.69
CA LEU A 36 -10.63 -17.65 -16.84
C LEU A 36 -11.02 -16.21 -16.48
N GLY A 37 -10.05 -15.29 -16.46
CA GLY A 37 -10.31 -13.87 -16.23
C GLY A 37 -9.05 -13.04 -16.02
N CYS A 38 -9.26 -11.72 -15.98
CA CYS A 38 -8.25 -10.71 -15.71
C CYS A 38 -8.71 -9.86 -14.53
N ILE A 39 -7.81 -9.59 -13.58
CA ILE A 39 -8.06 -8.69 -12.46
C ILE A 39 -7.19 -7.44 -12.66
N PRO A 40 -7.79 -6.24 -12.78
CA PRO A 40 -7.03 -5.03 -13.00
C PRO A 40 -6.18 -4.70 -11.78
N TYR A 41 -5.04 -4.05 -12.02
CA TYR A 41 -4.24 -3.48 -10.96
C TYR A 41 -5.04 -2.39 -10.24
N ARG A 42 -5.23 -2.58 -8.92
CA ARG A 42 -5.75 -1.57 -8.01
C ARG A 42 -4.73 -1.34 -6.90
N ALA A 43 -4.32 -0.08 -6.72
CA ALA A 43 -3.31 0.27 -5.72
C ALA A 43 -3.79 -0.05 -4.30
N GLU A 44 -5.08 0.16 -3.98
CA GLU A 44 -5.61 -0.09 -2.64
C GLU A 44 -5.55 -1.57 -2.24
N LEU A 45 -5.66 -2.49 -3.22
CA LEU A 45 -5.57 -3.93 -2.96
C LEU A 45 -4.16 -4.39 -2.60
N ASN A 46 -3.14 -3.56 -2.87
CA ASN A 46 -1.74 -3.83 -2.52
C ASN A 46 -1.27 -3.06 -1.28
N ALA A 47 -2.10 -2.18 -0.72
CA ALA A 47 -1.75 -1.36 0.44
C ALA A 47 -1.48 -2.26 1.65
N PRO A 48 -0.24 -2.46 2.10
CA PRO A 48 0.08 -3.38 3.19
C PRO A 48 -0.46 -2.84 4.52
N ARG A 49 -0.64 -3.74 5.48
CA ARG A 49 -0.94 -3.36 6.86
C ARG A 49 0.31 -2.81 7.51
N THR A 50 0.13 -1.98 8.54
CA THR A 50 1.27 -1.53 9.36
C THR A 50 1.96 -2.70 10.05
N ARG A 51 1.21 -3.74 10.44
CA ARG A 51 1.77 -5.01 10.93
C ARG A 51 2.74 -5.66 9.95
N ASP A 52 2.36 -5.76 8.67
CA ASP A 52 3.18 -6.39 7.63
C ASP A 52 4.57 -5.71 7.53
N VAL A 53 4.60 -4.38 7.67
CA VAL A 53 5.85 -3.60 7.66
C VAL A 53 6.68 -3.86 8.91
N ALA A 54 6.06 -3.87 10.09
CA ALA A 54 6.75 -4.13 11.35
C ALA A 54 7.38 -5.54 11.36
N GLU A 55 6.64 -6.55 10.89
CA GLU A 55 7.12 -7.93 10.76
C GLU A 55 8.28 -8.02 9.78
N LEU A 56 8.16 -7.42 8.58
CA LEU A 56 9.21 -7.42 7.57
C LEU A 56 10.52 -6.80 8.06
N LEU A 57 10.43 -5.74 8.88
CA LEU A 57 11.59 -5.03 9.42
C LEU A 57 12.13 -5.66 10.71
N GLY A 58 11.45 -6.67 11.29
CA GLY A 58 11.77 -7.16 12.63
C GLY A 58 11.66 -6.07 13.70
N ALA A 59 10.77 -5.10 13.50
CA ALA A 59 10.66 -3.93 14.35
C ALA A 59 10.06 -4.27 15.72
N GLN A 60 10.60 -3.66 16.78
CA GLN A 60 9.97 -3.69 18.09
C GLN A 60 8.75 -2.76 18.10
N VAL A 61 7.58 -3.31 18.38
CA VAL A 61 6.34 -2.55 18.49
C VAL A 61 6.22 -1.96 19.89
N LEU A 62 6.43 -0.65 20.03
CA LEU A 62 6.24 0.07 21.30
C LEU A 62 4.75 0.33 21.59
N ASN A 63 3.97 0.61 20.55
CA ASN A 63 2.53 0.78 20.62
C ASN A 63 1.89 0.21 19.34
N ALA A 64 1.01 -0.77 19.50
CA ALA A 64 0.35 -1.46 18.40
C ALA A 64 -0.75 -0.64 17.74
N GLY A 65 -1.43 0.27 18.46
CA GLY A 65 -2.62 0.96 17.96
C GLY A 65 -3.58 -0.01 17.24
N ASP A 66 -4.01 0.36 16.03
CA ASP A 66 -4.84 -0.48 15.16
C ASP A 66 -4.04 -1.16 14.02
N TYR A 67 -2.72 -1.34 14.20
CA TYR A 67 -1.78 -1.77 13.15
C TYR A 67 -2.15 -3.06 12.40
N ASP A 68 -2.93 -3.96 13.02
CA ASP A 68 -3.34 -5.22 12.40
C ASP A 68 -4.42 -5.04 11.33
N GLN A 69 -5.26 -3.99 11.43
CA GLN A 69 -6.32 -3.74 10.45
C GLN A 69 -5.98 -2.62 9.48
N ARG A 70 -5.08 -1.73 9.89
CA ARG A 70 -4.82 -0.47 9.21
C ARG A 70 -3.92 -0.65 8.01
N ARG A 71 -4.42 -0.29 6.83
CA ARG A 71 -3.63 -0.27 5.58
C ARG A 71 -2.93 1.07 5.40
N MET A 72 -1.66 1.02 5.04
CA MET A 72 -0.89 2.20 4.67
C MET A 72 -0.97 2.46 3.16
N SER A 73 -1.18 3.71 2.79
CA SER A 73 -1.25 4.16 1.39
C SER A 73 0.05 4.82 0.94
N ARG A 74 0.85 5.34 1.89
CA ARG A 74 2.07 6.08 1.59
C ARG A 74 3.05 6.02 2.75
N ILE A 75 4.34 6.03 2.43
CA ILE A 75 5.43 6.17 3.41
C ILE A 75 6.07 7.54 3.20
N ILE A 76 6.38 8.24 4.28
CA ILE A 76 7.22 9.46 4.25
C ILE A 76 8.46 9.24 5.11
N ILE A 77 9.62 9.64 4.58
CA ILE A 77 10.90 9.54 5.29
C ILE A 77 11.36 10.95 5.67
N CYS A 78 11.46 11.19 6.97
CA CYS A 78 11.71 12.50 7.55
C CYS A 78 13.15 12.58 8.09
N ALA A 79 14.14 12.41 7.22
CA ALA A 79 15.55 12.42 7.63
C ALA A 79 16.14 13.83 7.82
N ARG A 80 15.57 14.87 7.20
CA ARG A 80 16.00 16.30 7.31
C ARG A 80 14.80 17.25 7.29
N THR A 81 15.01 18.48 7.80
CA THR A 81 14.13 19.67 7.95
C THR A 81 12.59 19.46 7.94
N VAL A 82 11.93 19.82 9.06
CA VAL A 82 10.47 19.68 9.34
C VAL A 82 9.53 20.49 8.45
N LEU A 83 9.98 21.65 7.97
CA LEU A 83 9.08 22.72 7.48
C LEU A 83 8.10 22.27 6.37
N ASN A 84 8.34 21.13 5.72
CA ASN A 84 7.51 20.58 4.66
C ASN A 84 6.74 19.29 5.04
N THR A 85 6.79 18.81 6.29
CA THR A 85 6.27 17.49 6.65
C THR A 85 4.81 17.51 7.11
N VAL A 86 4.36 18.57 7.81
CA VAL A 86 2.99 18.65 8.35
C VAL A 86 1.91 18.50 7.26
N PRO A 87 2.00 19.16 6.08
CA PRO A 87 1.03 18.98 5.01
C PRO A 87 1.00 17.55 4.42
N LEU A 88 2.03 16.74 4.71
CA LEU A 88 2.15 15.36 4.26
C LEU A 88 1.50 14.37 5.24
N LEU A 89 1.18 14.79 6.46
CA LEU A 89 0.47 13.99 7.48
C LEU A 89 -1.00 13.84 7.07
N LYS A 90 -1.26 12.77 6.32
CA LYS A 90 -2.58 12.46 5.74
C LYS A 90 -3.02 11.06 6.18
N PRO A 91 -4.32 10.74 6.06
CA PRO A 91 -4.83 9.40 6.26
C PRO A 91 -3.97 8.30 5.59
N GLY A 92 -3.61 7.27 6.35
CA GLY A 92 -2.87 6.11 5.85
C GLY A 92 -1.36 6.33 5.63
N VAL A 93 -0.80 7.47 6.06
CA VAL A 93 0.64 7.72 5.97
C VAL A 93 1.39 7.01 7.10
N LEU A 94 2.39 6.20 6.75
CA LEU A 94 3.42 5.71 7.66
C LEU A 94 4.57 6.72 7.68
N VAL A 95 4.93 7.19 8.87
CA VAL A 95 6.03 8.13 9.06
C VAL A 95 7.27 7.37 9.53
N VAL A 96 8.38 7.55 8.82
CA VAL A 96 9.69 6.99 9.17
C VAL A 96 10.63 8.15 9.45
N THR A 97 11.21 8.19 10.65
CA THR A 97 12.09 9.27 11.09
C THR A 97 13.20 8.73 11.99
N PRO A 98 14.39 9.35 12.01
CA PRO A 98 15.34 9.14 13.10
C PRO A 98 14.69 9.40 14.47
N GLY A 99 15.09 8.63 15.48
CA GLY A 99 14.46 8.66 16.82
C GLY A 99 14.76 9.92 17.64
N ASP A 100 15.76 10.70 17.24
CA ASP A 100 16.17 11.98 17.84
C ASP A 100 15.39 13.19 17.28
N ARG A 101 14.40 12.95 16.42
CA ARG A 101 13.56 14.00 15.80
C ARG A 101 12.28 14.23 16.58
N ASP A 102 12.45 14.83 17.76
CA ASP A 102 11.35 15.16 18.68
C ASP A 102 10.27 16.03 18.01
N ASP A 103 10.69 16.94 17.14
CA ASP A 103 9.82 17.82 16.34
C ASP A 103 8.85 17.04 15.44
N ILE A 104 9.31 15.99 14.77
CA ILE A 104 8.49 15.11 13.92
C ILE A 104 7.56 14.27 14.79
N ILE A 105 8.07 13.70 15.88
CA ILE A 105 7.27 12.88 16.81
C ILE A 105 6.13 13.72 17.39
N LEU A 106 6.40 14.95 17.79
CA LEU A 106 5.40 15.88 18.32
C LEU A 106 4.35 16.24 17.26
N ALA A 107 4.78 16.60 16.05
CA ALA A 107 3.86 16.95 14.96
C ALA A 107 2.95 15.78 14.57
N VAL A 108 3.49 14.56 14.50
CA VAL A 108 2.75 13.32 14.24
C VAL A 108 1.75 13.03 15.36
N SER A 109 2.18 13.19 16.61
CA SER A 109 1.32 12.97 17.78
C SER A 109 0.16 13.95 17.80
N LEU A 110 0.42 15.24 17.55
CA LEU A 110 -0.62 16.27 17.47
C LEU A 110 -1.60 16.01 16.32
N ALA A 111 -1.11 15.61 15.14
CA ALA A 111 -1.96 15.24 14.03
C ALA A 111 -2.86 14.04 14.37
N ALA A 112 -2.32 13.01 15.02
CA ALA A 112 -3.08 11.84 15.44
C ALA A 112 -4.14 12.18 16.50
N ILE A 113 -3.80 13.01 17.50
CA ILE A 113 -4.73 13.50 18.52
C ILE A 113 -5.86 14.32 17.89
N ASN A 114 -5.55 15.13 16.87
CA ASN A 114 -6.55 15.89 16.10
C ASN A 114 -7.33 15.03 15.09
N GLY A 115 -7.25 13.70 15.20
CA GLY A 115 -8.07 12.77 14.43
C GLY A 115 -7.53 12.42 13.05
N VAL A 116 -6.30 12.83 12.69
CA VAL A 116 -5.68 12.37 11.44
C VAL A 116 -5.34 10.89 11.57
N PRO A 117 -5.96 10.00 10.77
CA PRO A 117 -5.72 8.59 10.91
C PRO A 117 -4.40 8.23 10.20
N LEU A 118 -3.26 8.40 10.87
CA LEU A 118 -1.92 7.98 10.42
C LEU A 118 -1.69 6.47 10.58
N ALA A 119 -0.96 5.80 9.68
CA ALA A 119 -0.88 4.34 9.58
C ALA A 119 -0.55 3.57 10.89
N GLY A 120 0.15 4.18 11.85
CA GLY A 120 0.43 3.56 13.16
C GLY A 120 -0.52 3.98 14.30
N SER A 121 -1.45 4.91 14.08
CA SER A 121 -2.29 5.47 15.15
C SER A 121 -3.57 4.66 15.37
N ARG A 122 -4.00 4.60 16.65
CA ARG A 122 -5.31 4.11 17.06
C ARG A 122 -6.40 5.12 16.66
N ARG A 123 -7.62 4.66 16.35
CA ARG A 123 -8.79 5.54 16.31
C ARG A 123 -9.11 6.06 17.71
N GLY A 124 -9.30 7.37 17.82
CA GLY A 124 -9.91 8.02 18.98
C GLY A 124 -11.41 7.77 19.05
#